data_AF-A0A9P9KT29-F1
#
_entry.id   AF-A0A9P9KT29-F1
#
_cell.length_a   1.000
_cell.length_b   1.000
_cell.length_c   1.000
_cell.angle_alpha   90.00
_cell.angle_beta   90.00
_cell.angle_gamma   90.00
#
_symmetry.space_group_name_H-M   'P 1'
#
loop_
_entity.id
_entity.type
_entity.pdbx_description
1 polymer ?
#
loop_
_entity_poly.entity_id
_entity_poly.type
_entity_poly.pdbx_seq_one_letter_code
_entity_poly.pdbx_strand_id
1 'polypeptide(L)'
;MSPNAISTGTEAKQDDYLVGLEQYENLKKGLAHTVSSIPWIAGVIGPEEGQDPKTRRVQIVDSPSGFKFPYKDLSDTLPSYAALKEKSFPLSEFSTAQLGPIDVMPQGPH
;
A
#
# COMPACT_ATOMS: atom_id res chain seq x y z
N MET A 1 25.25 -45.41 -2.47
CA MET A 1 25.58 -43.97 -2.48
C MET A 1 24.42 -43.25 -3.14
N SER A 2 23.53 -42.65 -2.37
CA SER A 2 22.48 -41.77 -2.91
C SER A 2 23.06 -40.36 -3.07
N PRO A 3 22.90 -39.70 -4.21
CA PRO A 3 23.26 -38.30 -4.35
C PRO A 3 22.26 -37.43 -3.57
N ASN A 4 22.83 -36.54 -2.77
CA ASN A 4 22.14 -35.54 -1.96
C ASN A 4 21.15 -34.73 -2.81
N ALA A 5 19.90 -34.64 -2.35
CA ALA A 5 18.97 -33.61 -2.79
C ALA A 5 19.48 -32.25 -2.27
N ILE A 6 20.08 -31.45 -3.15
CA ILE A 6 20.45 -30.08 -2.85
C ILE A 6 19.16 -29.26 -2.80
N SER A 7 18.98 -28.61 -1.65
CA SER A 7 17.92 -27.69 -1.26
C SER A 7 17.60 -26.64 -2.34
N THR A 8 16.54 -26.86 -3.12
CA THR A 8 15.96 -25.92 -4.09
C THR A 8 15.13 -24.80 -3.43
N GLY A 9 14.94 -24.84 -2.11
CA GLY A 9 14.07 -23.89 -1.41
C GLY A 9 14.65 -22.48 -1.22
N THR A 10 15.96 -22.31 -1.37
CA THR A 10 16.64 -21.04 -1.09
C THR A 10 16.71 -20.11 -2.30
N GLU A 11 16.92 -20.66 -3.50
CA GLU A 11 17.00 -19.88 -4.75
C GLU A 11 15.63 -19.33 -5.16
N ALA A 12 14.57 -20.14 -5.07
CA ALA A 12 13.21 -19.71 -5.44
C ALA A 12 12.70 -18.52 -4.60
N LYS A 13 12.99 -18.50 -3.29
CA LYS A 13 12.64 -17.38 -2.43
C LYS A 13 13.46 -16.11 -2.73
N GLN A 14 14.70 -16.27 -3.18
CA GLN A 14 15.55 -15.15 -3.55
C GLN A 14 15.06 -14.49 -4.84
N ASP A 15 14.68 -15.28 -5.83
CA ASP A 15 14.16 -14.79 -7.11
C ASP A 15 12.81 -14.07 -6.92
N ASP A 16 11.90 -14.64 -6.13
CA ASP A 16 10.61 -14.01 -5.81
C ASP A 16 10.77 -12.67 -5.07
N TYR A 17 11.74 -12.57 -4.16
CA TYR A 17 12.06 -11.32 -3.45
C TYR A 17 12.58 -10.24 -4.42
N LEU A 18 13.45 -10.62 -5.35
CA LEU A 18 14.00 -9.70 -6.36
C LEU A 18 12.91 -9.19 -7.31
N VAL A 19 11.98 -10.07 -7.70
CA VAL A 19 10.79 -9.71 -8.48
C VAL A 19 9.97 -8.68 -7.69
N GLY A 20 9.59 -8.97 -6.44
CA GLY A 20 8.80 -8.06 -5.62
C GLY A 20 9.42 -6.66 -5.44
N LEU A 21 10.75 -6.60 -5.30
CA LEU A 21 11.48 -5.34 -5.20
C LEU A 21 11.45 -4.53 -6.52
N GLU A 22 11.54 -5.21 -7.66
CA GLU A 22 11.44 -4.56 -8.97
C GLU A 22 10.06 -3.93 -9.19
N GLN A 23 8.97 -4.65 -8.85
CA GLN A 23 7.62 -4.06 -8.94
C GLN A 23 7.46 -2.86 -8.01
N TYR A 24 7.98 -2.94 -6.79
CA TYR A 24 7.97 -1.81 -5.85
C TYR A 24 8.68 -0.58 -6.43
N GLU A 25 9.87 -0.73 -7.00
CA GLU A 25 10.62 0.39 -7.58
C GLU A 25 9.93 0.99 -8.81
N ASN A 26 9.31 0.16 -9.65
CA ASN A 26 8.53 0.64 -10.80
C ASN A 26 7.28 1.41 -10.36
N LEU A 27 6.56 0.93 -9.34
CA LEU A 27 5.42 1.64 -8.75
C LEU A 27 5.86 2.98 -8.13
N LYS A 28 6.98 2.99 -7.40
CA LYS A 28 7.53 4.21 -6.80
C LYS A 28 7.91 5.26 -7.85
N LYS A 29 8.51 4.86 -8.97
CA LYS A 29 8.80 5.75 -10.11
C LYS A 29 7.51 6.30 -10.74
N GLY A 30 6.51 5.44 -10.96
CA GLY A 30 5.21 5.86 -11.48
C GLY A 30 4.49 6.85 -10.55
N LEU A 31 4.56 6.62 -9.24
CA LEU A 31 4.04 7.54 -8.24
C LEU A 31 4.77 8.88 -8.31
N ALA A 32 6.11 8.89 -8.35
CA ALA A 32 6.89 10.12 -8.47
C ALA A 32 6.52 10.95 -9.71
N HIS A 33 6.32 10.30 -10.86
CA HIS A 33 5.86 10.96 -12.08
C HIS A 33 4.44 11.54 -11.95
N THR A 34 3.54 10.81 -11.30
CA THR A 34 2.18 11.29 -11.03
C THR A 34 2.21 12.54 -10.15
N VAL A 35 3.04 12.53 -9.10
CA VAL A 35 3.21 13.66 -8.19
C VAL A 35 3.84 14.87 -8.90
N SER A 36 4.84 14.67 -9.74
CA SER A 36 5.42 15.79 -10.49
C SER A 36 4.42 16.43 -11.45
N SER A 37 3.49 15.64 -11.99
CA SER A 37 2.47 16.12 -12.93
C SER A 37 1.26 16.74 -12.22
N ILE A 38 0.94 16.28 -11.01
CA ILE A 38 -0.20 16.71 -10.21
C ILE A 38 0.26 16.94 -8.76
N PRO A 39 0.94 18.06 -8.45
CA PRO A 39 1.65 18.23 -7.17
C PRO A 39 0.75 18.13 -5.93
N TRP A 40 -0.47 18.66 -6.01
CA TRP A 40 -1.39 18.74 -4.87
C TRP A 40 -1.80 17.37 -4.32
N ILE A 41 -1.66 16.26 -5.06
CA ILE A 41 -1.97 14.92 -4.51
C ILE A 41 -1.04 14.57 -3.34
N ALA A 42 0.18 15.12 -3.31
CA ALA A 42 1.14 14.97 -2.20
C ALA A 42 0.85 15.90 -1.02
N GLY A 43 -0.15 16.76 -1.15
CA GLY A 43 -0.50 17.73 -0.12
C GLY A 43 -1.14 17.11 1.11
N VAL A 44 -1.16 17.88 2.18
CA VAL A 44 -1.88 17.54 3.41
C VAL A 44 -3.26 18.17 3.36
N ILE A 45 -4.29 17.38 3.65
CA ILE A 45 -5.65 17.87 3.83
C ILE A 45 -5.75 18.48 5.22
N GLY A 46 -6.19 19.73 5.29
CA GLY A 46 -6.39 20.45 6.55
C GLY A 46 -7.49 21.50 6.44
N PRO A 47 -7.85 22.16 7.55
CA PRO A 47 -8.78 23.29 7.51
C PRO A 47 -8.28 24.40 6.58
N GLU A 48 -9.20 25.09 5.92
CA GLU A 48 -8.87 26.26 5.12
C GLU A 48 -8.25 27.36 5.99
N GLU A 49 -7.06 27.84 5.61
CA GLU A 49 -6.30 28.80 6.41
C GLU A 49 -7.00 30.17 6.39
N GLY A 50 -7.11 30.83 7.56
CA GLY A 50 -7.74 32.15 7.67
C GLY A 50 -9.27 32.17 7.61
N GLN A 51 -9.95 31.01 7.61
CA GLN A 51 -11.42 30.92 7.66
C GLN A 51 -11.93 30.57 9.06
N ASP A 52 -13.19 30.90 9.35
CA ASP A 52 -13.88 30.47 10.56
C ASP A 52 -13.98 28.93 10.57
N PRO A 53 -13.48 28.23 11.61
CA PRO A 53 -13.59 26.77 11.75
C PRO A 53 -15.01 26.22 11.61
N LYS A 54 -16.04 27.03 11.84
CA LYS A 54 -17.46 26.64 11.71
C LYS A 54 -17.91 26.46 10.26
N THR A 55 -17.17 27.00 9.29
CA THR A 55 -17.47 26.83 7.86
C THR A 55 -17.18 25.41 7.35
N ARG A 56 -16.41 24.62 8.13
CA ARG A 56 -16.04 23.22 7.82
C ARG A 56 -15.40 23.04 6.44
N ARG A 57 -14.77 24.09 5.91
CA ARG A 57 -14.01 24.03 4.67
C ARG A 57 -12.63 23.43 4.91
N VAL A 58 -12.19 22.65 3.94
CA VAL A 58 -10.88 22.03 3.93
C VAL A 58 -10.12 22.47 2.68
N GLN A 59 -8.80 22.48 2.78
CA GLN A 59 -7.89 22.75 1.69
C GLN A 59 -6.82 21.67 1.64
N ILE A 60 -6.18 21.55 0.47
CA ILE A 60 -5.01 20.72 0.27
C ILE A 60 -3.81 21.66 0.19
N VAL A 61 -2.89 21.54 1.14
CA VAL A 61 -1.69 22.38 1.21
C VAL A 61 -0.49 21.56 0.77
N ASP A 62 0.40 22.16 0.00
CA ASP A 62 1.66 21.52 -0.38
C ASP A 62 2.43 21.07 0.87
N SER A 63 2.87 19.81 0.83
CA SER A 63 3.61 19.20 1.93
C SER A 63 5.07 19.04 1.53
N PRO A 64 6.03 19.59 2.29
CA PRO A 64 7.45 19.38 2.03
C PRO A 64 7.90 17.93 2.30
N SER A 65 7.05 17.13 2.96
CA SER A 65 7.40 15.76 3.38
C SER A 65 7.13 14.68 2.32
N GLY A 66 6.43 15.02 1.22
CA GLY A 66 6.13 14.09 0.14
C GLY A 66 5.26 12.90 0.56
N PHE A 67 5.30 11.83 -0.22
CA PHE A 67 4.52 10.61 0.04
C PHE A 67 5.29 9.56 0.83
N LYS A 68 4.62 8.95 1.81
CA LYS A 68 5.06 7.67 2.37
C LYS A 68 4.59 6.54 1.46
N PHE A 69 5.52 5.77 0.91
CA PHE A 69 5.24 4.60 0.09
C PHE A 69 5.93 3.36 0.71
N PRO A 70 5.40 2.82 1.82
CA PRO A 70 6.04 1.73 2.52
C PRO A 70 5.93 0.40 1.74
N TYR A 71 6.98 -0.41 1.82
CA TYR A 71 7.00 -1.79 1.32
C TYR A 71 6.93 -2.76 2.50
N LYS A 72 6.06 -3.78 2.40
CA LYS A 72 6.01 -4.88 3.35
C LYS A 72 5.78 -6.17 2.58
N ASP A 73 6.72 -7.10 2.71
CA ASP A 73 6.54 -8.46 2.21
C ASP A 73 5.62 -9.22 3.18
N LEU A 74 4.56 -9.81 2.62
CA LEU A 74 3.54 -10.56 3.33
C LEU A 74 3.33 -11.96 2.72
N SER A 75 4.24 -12.39 1.84
CA SER A 75 4.15 -13.69 1.13
C SER A 75 4.04 -14.89 2.09
N ASP A 76 4.70 -14.84 3.24
CA ASP A 76 4.64 -15.90 4.26
C ASP A 76 3.40 -15.78 5.19
N THR A 77 2.62 -14.69 5.11
CA THR A 77 1.46 -14.42 6.01
C THR A 77 0.12 -14.49 5.29
N LEU A 78 0.06 -14.05 4.03
CA LEU A 78 -1.18 -13.98 3.26
C LEU A 78 -1.46 -15.28 2.50
N PRO A 79 -2.73 -15.64 2.31
CA PRO A 79 -3.10 -16.72 1.42
C PRO A 79 -2.62 -16.42 -0.01
N SER A 80 -2.19 -17.47 -0.72
CA SER A 80 -1.81 -17.32 -2.11
C SER A 80 -2.98 -16.87 -2.98
N TYR A 81 -2.69 -16.26 -4.12
CA TYR A 81 -3.71 -15.85 -5.09
C TYR A 81 -4.61 -17.03 -5.52
N ALA A 82 -4.04 -18.22 -5.71
CA ALA A 82 -4.81 -19.41 -6.06
C ALA A 82 -5.81 -19.80 -4.96
N ALA A 83 -5.38 -19.78 -3.69
CA ALA A 83 -6.24 -20.06 -2.55
C ALA A 83 -7.36 -19.02 -2.39
N LEU A 84 -7.06 -17.74 -2.63
CA LEU A 84 -8.07 -16.68 -2.65
C LEU A 84 -9.08 -16.87 -3.78
N LYS A 85 -8.60 -17.22 -4.98
CA LYS A 85 -9.44 -17.43 -6.17
C LYS A 85 -10.41 -18.60 -5.97
N GLU A 86 -9.95 -19.71 -5.40
CA GLU A 86 -10.79 -20.89 -5.11
C GLU A 86 -11.96 -20.54 -4.18
N LYS A 87 -11.71 -19.68 -3.19
CA LYS A 87 -12.72 -19.21 -2.23
C LYS A 87 -13.52 -17.99 -2.71
N SER A 88 -13.34 -17.56 -3.96
CA SER A 88 -13.99 -16.37 -4.54
C SER A 88 -13.69 -15.06 -3.80
N PHE A 89 -12.43 -14.88 -3.35
CA PHE A 89 -11.93 -13.66 -2.71
C PHE A 89 -12.77 -13.21 -1.50
N PRO A 90 -12.86 -14.02 -0.44
CA PRO A 90 -13.67 -13.70 0.73
C PRO A 90 -13.10 -12.47 1.48
N LEU A 91 -13.97 -11.54 1.86
CA LEU A 91 -13.59 -10.28 2.53
C LEU A 91 -12.82 -10.49 3.84
N SER A 92 -13.04 -11.60 4.54
CA SER A 92 -12.35 -11.93 5.79
C SER A 92 -10.83 -12.08 5.64
N GLU A 93 -10.36 -12.45 4.44
CA GLU A 93 -8.93 -12.60 4.15
C GLU A 93 -8.27 -11.24 3.80
N PHE A 94 -9.07 -10.19 3.60
CA PHE A 94 -8.63 -8.81 3.33
C PHE A 94 -8.80 -7.95 4.58
N SER A 95 -8.19 -8.37 5.70
CA SER A 95 -8.25 -7.58 6.93
C SER A 95 -7.37 -6.33 6.82
N THR A 96 -7.99 -5.15 6.90
CA THR A 96 -7.31 -3.85 6.92
C THR A 96 -6.61 -3.56 8.26
N ALA A 97 -6.81 -4.41 9.28
CA ALA A 97 -6.21 -4.22 10.60
C ALA A 97 -4.67 -4.21 10.56
N GLN A 98 -4.05 -4.83 9.55
CA GLN A 98 -2.60 -4.82 9.35
C GLN A 98 -2.08 -3.63 8.53
N LEU A 99 -2.97 -2.82 7.94
CA LEU A 99 -2.63 -1.70 7.04
C LEU A 99 -2.63 -0.32 7.73
N GLY A 100 -2.78 -0.26 9.06
CA GLY A 100 -3.01 0.99 9.76
C GLY A 100 -4.41 1.54 9.51
N PRO A 101 -4.83 2.62 10.17
CA PRO A 101 -6.18 3.12 10.04
C PRO A 101 -6.37 3.71 8.64
N ILE A 102 -6.92 2.93 7.72
CA ILE A 102 -7.78 3.49 6.69
C ILE A 102 -8.98 4.00 7.49
N ASP A 103 -9.01 5.30 7.72
CA ASP A 103 -10.05 5.94 8.50
C ASP A 103 -11.41 5.47 7.96
N VAL A 104 -12.24 4.97 8.86
CA VAL A 104 -13.57 4.47 8.50
C VAL A 104 -14.31 5.63 7.87
N MET A 105 -14.86 5.43 6.67
CA MET A 105 -15.69 6.41 5.99
C MET A 105 -16.73 6.94 7.01
N PRO A 106 -16.78 8.25 7.31
CA PRO A 106 -17.69 8.76 8.33
C PRO A 106 -19.11 8.45 7.88
N GLN A 107 -19.77 7.55 8.62
CA GLN A 107 -21.19 7.29 8.45
C GLN A 107 -21.92 8.58 8.82
N GLY A 108 -22.68 9.11 7.87
CA GLY A 108 -23.49 10.31 8.07
C GLY A 108 -24.45 10.13 9.26
N PRO A 109 -24.87 11.23 9.91
CA PRO A 109 -25.74 11.15 11.07
C PRO A 109 -27.10 10.52 10.68
N HIS A 110 -27.54 9.59 11.53
CA HIS A 110 -28.94 9.12 11.58
C HIS A 110 -29.88 10.24 12.05
#